data_AF-A0A8C3LSN1-F1
#
_entry.id   AF-A0A8C3LSN1-F1
#
_cell.length_a   1.000
_cell.length_b   1.000
_cell.length_c   1.000
_cell.angle_alpha   90.00
_cell.angle_beta   90.00
_cell.angle_gamma   90.00
#
_symmetry.space_group_name_H-M   'P 1'
#
loop_
_entity.id
_entity.type
_entity.pdbx_description
1 polymer ?
#
loop_
_entity_poly.entity_id
_entity_poly.type
_entity_poly.pdbx_seq_one_letter_code
_entity_poly.pdbx_strand_id
1 'polypeptide(L)'
;MHAAEKKVRAFVRVKPTAHFAQDVIKFGPDNKSIDIYIKKDAKKGVVNNKQTDWSFKLDGVLHNTSQELTYETVAKKLVSEALTGYNGTIMCYGQTGAGKTYTMTGATAEYKHRGIIPRAVQQVFRAIACSVDSFITVRISYLEIYNETLCDLLSTTTSNDMQMAIVDCPQGVYVKGLSIHSVSDEEDALNLLFEGETNRVIAEHSLNKNSSRSHCIFTIYIEVRSRVRVLSDIRCINSKINLIDLAGSERLSKTRSEGRVLKEAAYINKSLSFLEQIIIALADPKREHIPFRQSKLTHVLKDSLGGKCNTVLVANICGEALHVEETLSSLRFATRMKWITTEPVVNVTYDSEETVKTLEKEISLLKQELAMHDSLVNRSLVTYGPLTDVQVAEIKSQIHKYLQGAIDEIDIMNFRQVQEVFKQFKLIVRQQEGEVETRLRSKYILIDKNDFATIAAAQKVMAGKQKNTRSLKGLFKSSLRTDFNT
;
A
#
# COMPACT_ATOMS: atom_id res chain seq x y z
N MET A 1 1.27 1.71 19.48
CA MET A 1 0.07 2.58 19.50
C MET A 1 -1.01 1.89 18.68
N HIS A 2 -2.13 1.50 19.28
CA HIS A 2 -3.27 0.99 18.51
C HIS A 2 -3.84 2.12 17.65
N ALA A 3 -4.03 1.86 16.35
CA ALA A 3 -4.72 2.78 15.46
C ALA A 3 -6.18 2.90 15.93
N ALA A 4 -6.67 4.12 16.13
CA ALA A 4 -8.08 4.32 16.48
C ALA A 4 -8.93 4.18 15.21
N GLU A 5 -9.95 3.33 15.29
CA GLU A 5 -10.96 3.24 14.22
C GLU A 5 -11.63 4.61 14.02
N LYS A 6 -11.66 5.07 12.77
CA LYS A 6 -12.38 6.28 12.36
C LYS A 6 -13.49 5.92 11.39
N LYS A 7 -14.67 6.52 11.57
CA LYS A 7 -15.74 6.41 10.58
C LYS A 7 -15.44 7.28 9.36
N VAL A 8 -15.86 6.83 8.19
CA VAL A 8 -15.87 7.68 6.99
C VAL A 8 -16.76 8.89 7.24
N ARG A 9 -16.25 10.08 6.92
CA ARG A 9 -17.02 11.33 7.00
C ARG A 9 -17.78 11.54 5.70
N ALA A 10 -19.05 11.91 5.78
CA ALA A 10 -19.87 12.22 4.63
C ALA A 10 -20.48 13.62 4.73
N PHE A 11 -20.23 14.45 3.72
CA PHE A 11 -20.81 15.77 3.55
C PHE A 11 -21.75 15.77 2.36
N VAL A 12 -22.80 16.58 2.41
CA VAL A 12 -23.62 16.86 1.23
C VAL A 12 -23.29 18.25 0.72
N ARG A 13 -23.12 18.37 -0.60
CA ARG A 13 -23.01 19.66 -1.26
C ARG A 13 -24.17 19.85 -2.23
N VAL A 14 -24.92 20.91 -2.00
CA VAL A 14 -26.11 21.23 -2.79
C VAL A 14 -25.71 22.20 -3.89
N LYS A 15 -25.94 21.80 -5.15
CA LYS A 15 -25.75 22.70 -6.29
C LYS A 15 -26.67 23.92 -6.15
N PRO A 16 -26.13 25.15 -6.23
CA PRO A 16 -26.94 26.36 -6.27
C PRO A 16 -27.91 26.33 -7.45
N THR A 17 -29.16 26.73 -7.20
CA THR A 17 -30.22 26.81 -8.23
C THR A 17 -31.19 27.92 -7.88
N ALA A 18 -31.73 28.60 -8.88
CA ALA A 18 -32.81 29.58 -8.71
C ALA A 18 -34.16 28.93 -8.38
N HIS A 19 -34.31 27.63 -8.69
CA HIS A 19 -35.56 26.88 -8.56
C HIS A 19 -35.47 25.84 -7.43
N PHE A 20 -34.91 26.23 -6.29
CA PHE A 20 -34.75 25.33 -5.16
C PHE A 20 -36.11 24.86 -4.62
N ALA A 21 -36.28 23.55 -4.48
CA ALA A 21 -37.54 22.93 -4.06
C ALA A 21 -37.73 22.97 -2.54
N GLN A 22 -38.02 24.16 -2.00
CA GLN A 22 -38.19 24.41 -0.56
C GLN A 22 -39.29 23.55 0.09
N ASP A 23 -40.33 23.21 -0.68
CA ASP A 23 -41.43 22.32 -0.23
C ASP A 23 -41.02 20.85 -0.11
N VAL A 24 -39.91 20.47 -0.74
CA VAL A 24 -39.45 19.07 -0.89
C VAL A 24 -38.20 18.82 -0.07
N ILE A 25 -37.25 19.75 -0.04
CA ILE A 25 -35.96 19.60 0.64
C ILE A 25 -35.85 20.66 1.73
N LYS A 26 -35.73 20.22 2.98
CA LYS A 26 -35.54 21.10 4.14
C LYS A 26 -34.22 20.79 4.81
N PHE A 27 -33.49 21.84 5.19
CA PHE A 27 -32.25 21.72 5.95
C PHE A 27 -32.52 21.93 7.43
N GLY A 28 -31.96 21.08 8.27
CA GLY A 28 -32.01 21.27 9.71
C GLY A 28 -31.13 22.44 10.17
N PRO A 29 -31.41 23.03 11.35
CA PRO A 29 -30.67 24.18 11.87
C PRO A 29 -29.23 23.83 12.27
N ASP A 30 -28.88 22.54 12.32
CA ASP A 30 -27.56 22.03 12.70
C ASP A 30 -26.55 21.98 11.55
N ASN A 31 -26.95 22.40 10.34
CA ASN A 31 -26.18 22.25 9.10
C ASN A 31 -25.69 20.81 8.86
N LYS A 32 -26.42 19.80 9.35
CA LYS A 32 -26.09 18.38 9.25
C LYS A 32 -27.27 17.50 8.86
N SER A 33 -28.48 17.98 9.13
CA SER A 33 -29.72 17.28 8.82
C SER A 33 -30.33 17.75 7.50
N ILE A 34 -30.84 16.80 6.70
CA ILE A 34 -31.62 17.06 5.48
C ILE A 34 -32.88 16.20 5.54
N ASP A 35 -34.04 16.84 5.39
CA ASP A 35 -35.32 16.18 5.28
C ASP A 35 -35.85 16.28 3.84
N ILE A 36 -36.35 15.16 3.31
CA ILE A 36 -36.99 15.07 2.02
C ILE A 36 -38.45 14.68 2.19
N TYR A 37 -39.33 15.49 1.59
CA TYR A 37 -40.77 15.26 1.52
C TYR A 37 -41.24 15.12 0.08
N ILE A 38 -41.78 13.96 -0.28
CA ILE A 38 -42.40 13.70 -1.58
C ILE A 38 -43.91 13.60 -1.39
N LYS A 39 -44.65 14.59 -1.91
CA LYS A 39 -46.13 14.60 -1.90
C LYS A 39 -46.69 13.34 -2.57
N LYS A 40 -47.72 12.75 -1.96
CA LYS A 40 -48.43 11.60 -2.56
C LYS A 40 -49.17 12.05 -3.82
N ASP A 41 -49.04 11.26 -4.88
CA ASP A 41 -49.84 11.43 -6.09
C ASP A 41 -51.28 11.00 -5.79
N ALA A 42 -52.19 11.99 -5.68
CA ALA A 42 -53.60 11.76 -5.38
C ALA A 42 -54.32 10.89 -6.44
N LYS A 43 -53.73 10.73 -7.63
CA LYS A 43 -54.30 9.92 -8.73
C LYS A 43 -54.04 8.41 -8.59
N LYS A 44 -53.20 7.96 -7.66
CA LYS A 44 -52.81 6.54 -7.50
C LYS A 44 -53.61 5.73 -6.47
N GLY A 45 -54.79 6.21 -6.07
CA GLY A 45 -55.70 5.48 -5.18
C GLY A 45 -55.40 5.64 -3.68
N VAL A 46 -56.32 5.14 -2.85
CA VAL A 46 -56.42 5.41 -1.39
C VAL A 46 -55.40 4.63 -0.56
N VAL A 47 -54.88 3.50 -1.08
CA VAL A 47 -53.87 2.68 -0.39
C VAL A 47 -52.51 2.85 -1.09
N ASN A 48 -51.73 3.83 -0.64
CA ASN A 48 -50.35 4.02 -1.09
C ASN A 48 -49.40 4.07 0.13
N ASN A 49 -48.78 2.91 0.42
CA ASN A 49 -47.79 2.70 1.48
C ASN A 49 -46.37 3.18 1.08
N LYS A 50 -46.22 3.91 -0.03
CA LYS A 50 -44.92 4.51 -0.38
C LYS A 50 -44.54 5.49 0.73
N GLN A 51 -43.35 5.28 1.31
CA GLN A 51 -42.74 6.23 2.22
C GLN A 51 -42.65 7.60 1.53
N THR A 52 -43.04 8.66 2.22
CA THR A 52 -43.08 10.04 1.70
C THR A 52 -42.06 10.96 2.33
N ASP A 53 -41.56 10.56 3.50
CA ASP A 53 -40.71 11.36 4.36
C ASP A 53 -39.41 10.60 4.64
N TRP A 54 -38.29 11.27 4.44
CA TRP A 54 -36.96 10.75 4.77
C TRP A 54 -36.16 11.82 5.50
N SER A 55 -35.49 11.43 6.57
CA SER A 55 -34.57 12.28 7.32
C SER A 55 -33.17 11.69 7.27
N PHE A 56 -32.18 12.52 6.96
CA PHE A 56 -30.78 12.13 6.84
C PHE A 56 -29.93 13.00 7.74
N LYS A 57 -28.98 12.38 8.48
CA LYS A 57 -28.02 13.10 9.34
C LYS A 57 -26.59 12.76 8.96
N LEU A 58 -25.88 13.74 8.41
CA LEU A 58 -24.52 13.62 7.89
C LEU A 58 -23.54 14.43 8.73
N ASP A 59 -22.29 14.55 8.27
CA ASP A 59 -21.26 15.30 8.99
C ASP A 59 -21.29 16.80 8.67
N GLY A 60 -21.90 17.17 7.54
CA GLY A 60 -22.24 18.55 7.20
C GLY A 60 -23.04 18.68 5.91
N VAL A 61 -23.80 19.76 5.79
CA VAL A 61 -24.61 20.16 4.64
C VAL A 61 -24.09 21.51 4.15
N LEU A 62 -23.59 21.51 2.92
CA LEU A 62 -23.00 22.65 2.25
C LEU A 62 -23.98 23.17 1.20
N HIS A 63 -24.85 24.11 1.59
CA HIS A 63 -25.79 24.77 0.70
C HIS A 63 -25.33 26.21 0.42
N ASN A 64 -25.27 26.59 -0.86
CA ASN A 64 -24.78 27.90 -1.32
C ASN A 64 -23.39 28.28 -0.76
N THR A 65 -22.52 27.29 -0.55
CA THR A 65 -21.17 27.51 -0.03
C THR A 65 -20.17 27.82 -1.13
N SER A 66 -19.19 28.68 -0.83
CA SER A 66 -18.05 28.93 -1.71
C SER A 66 -17.16 27.71 -1.85
N GLN A 67 -16.30 27.69 -2.87
CA GLN A 67 -15.29 26.64 -3.04
C GLN A 67 -14.29 26.62 -1.89
N GLU A 68 -13.94 27.80 -1.37
CA GLU A 68 -13.04 27.94 -0.23
C GLU A 68 -13.63 27.31 1.03
N LEU A 69 -14.84 27.71 1.42
CA LEU A 69 -15.49 27.15 2.61
C LEU A 69 -15.71 25.63 2.46
N THR A 70 -16.02 25.18 1.24
CA THR A 70 -16.12 23.75 0.93
C THR A 70 -14.79 23.05 1.20
N TYR A 71 -13.68 23.57 0.68
CA TYR A 71 -12.33 23.03 0.91
C TYR A 71 -11.94 23.02 2.39
N GLU A 72 -12.17 24.13 3.09
CA GLU A 72 -11.87 24.24 4.52
C GLU A 72 -12.62 23.20 5.36
N THR A 73 -13.88 22.95 5.01
CA THR A 73 -14.74 22.01 5.74
C THR A 73 -14.38 20.55 5.46
N VAL A 74 -14.15 20.20 4.18
CA VAL A 74 -14.04 18.78 3.78
C VAL A 74 -12.60 18.29 3.62
N ALA A 75 -11.68 19.13 3.15
CA ALA A 75 -10.38 18.72 2.64
C ALA A 75 -9.20 19.17 3.51
N LYS A 76 -9.21 20.41 4.00
CA LYS A 76 -8.06 21.05 4.70
C LYS A 76 -7.44 20.18 5.79
N LYS A 77 -8.26 19.58 6.65
CA LYS A 77 -7.81 18.66 7.71
C LYS A 77 -7.14 17.41 7.13
N LEU A 78 -7.74 16.78 6.12
CA LEU A 78 -7.22 15.56 5.52
C LEU A 78 -5.89 15.80 4.79
N VAL A 79 -5.75 16.94 4.09
CA VAL A 79 -4.47 17.34 3.47
C VAL A 79 -3.40 17.60 4.55
N SER A 80 -3.77 18.21 5.68
CA SER A 80 -2.86 18.39 6.82
C SER A 80 -2.41 17.07 7.43
N GLU A 81 -3.34 16.12 7.63
CA GLU A 81 -3.01 14.77 8.11
C GLU A 81 -2.12 14.01 7.11
N ALA A 82 -2.29 14.24 5.80
CA ALA A 82 -1.44 13.63 4.78
C ALA A 82 0.01 14.14 4.84
N LEU A 83 0.22 15.43 5.10
CA LEU A 83 1.57 15.98 5.34
C LEU A 83 2.25 15.37 6.57
N THR A 84 1.48 14.81 7.50
CA THR A 84 2.01 14.06 8.67
C THR A 84 2.10 12.54 8.44
N GLY A 85 1.82 12.07 7.23
CA GLY A 85 2.02 10.67 6.83
C GLY A 85 0.78 9.77 6.80
N TYR A 86 -0.42 10.30 6.99
CA TYR A 86 -1.65 9.52 6.82
C TYR A 86 -2.10 9.48 5.37
N ASN A 87 -2.56 8.33 4.88
CA ASN A 87 -3.25 8.33 3.58
C ASN A 87 -4.61 9.03 3.70
N GLY A 88 -5.00 9.72 2.64
CA GLY A 88 -6.25 10.45 2.55
C GLY A 88 -6.99 10.15 1.24
N THR A 89 -8.30 10.05 1.30
CA THR A 89 -9.15 9.94 0.12
C THR A 89 -10.34 10.89 0.23
N ILE A 90 -10.57 11.70 -0.80
CA ILE A 90 -11.77 12.53 -0.95
C ILE A 90 -12.46 12.11 -2.25
N MET A 91 -13.74 11.75 -2.16
CA MET A 91 -14.51 11.32 -3.32
C MET A 91 -15.80 12.14 -3.48
N CYS A 92 -16.05 12.60 -4.70
CA CYS A 92 -17.32 13.23 -5.08
C CYS A 92 -18.26 12.18 -5.68
N TYR A 93 -19.51 12.13 -5.21
CA TYR A 93 -20.53 11.19 -5.67
C TYR A 93 -21.85 11.91 -5.92
N GLY A 94 -22.62 11.49 -6.92
CA GLY A 94 -23.95 12.03 -7.23
C GLY A 94 -24.28 11.95 -8.71
N GLN A 95 -25.49 12.36 -9.07
CA GLN A 95 -25.92 12.34 -10.47
C GLN A 95 -25.06 13.27 -11.36
N THR A 96 -25.07 13.02 -12.66
CA THR A 96 -24.53 13.95 -13.65
C THR A 96 -25.17 15.32 -13.52
N GLY A 97 -24.34 16.35 -13.63
CA GLY A 97 -24.76 17.75 -13.47
C GLY A 97 -24.96 18.24 -12.03
N ALA A 98 -24.80 17.39 -11.00
CA ALA A 98 -24.92 17.78 -9.58
C ALA A 98 -23.69 18.55 -9.04
N GLY A 99 -22.61 18.65 -9.82
CA GLY A 99 -21.44 19.46 -9.47
C GLY A 99 -20.26 18.69 -8.86
N LYS A 100 -20.09 17.39 -9.16
CA LYS A 100 -18.94 16.58 -8.74
C LYS A 100 -17.61 17.16 -9.22
N THR A 101 -17.45 17.30 -10.54
CA THR A 101 -16.27 17.91 -11.19
C THR A 101 -16.08 19.37 -10.78
N TYR A 102 -17.17 20.15 -10.63
CA TYR A 102 -17.07 21.51 -10.10
C TYR A 102 -16.55 21.53 -8.65
N THR A 103 -16.89 20.54 -7.85
CA THR A 103 -16.36 20.44 -6.48
C THR A 103 -14.89 20.04 -6.48
N MET A 104 -14.52 19.09 -7.33
CA MET A 104 -13.18 18.53 -7.35
C MET A 104 -12.18 19.44 -8.05
N THR A 105 -12.44 19.85 -9.29
CA THR A 105 -11.55 20.69 -10.10
C THR A 105 -11.96 22.16 -10.02
N GLY A 106 -13.27 22.44 -10.09
CA GLY A 106 -13.79 23.82 -10.16
C GLY A 106 -13.65 24.44 -11.55
N ALA A 107 -13.93 25.74 -11.63
CA ALA A 107 -13.71 26.51 -12.86
C ALA A 107 -12.27 27.04 -12.90
N THR A 108 -11.66 27.04 -14.08
CA THR A 108 -10.25 27.39 -14.28
C THR A 108 -10.01 28.89 -14.47
N ALA A 109 -11.04 29.64 -14.87
CA ALA A 109 -10.93 31.07 -15.21
C ALA A 109 -10.64 31.99 -14.03
N GLU A 110 -11.17 31.69 -12.84
CA GLU A 110 -11.00 32.54 -11.65
C GLU A 110 -10.57 31.72 -10.45
N TYR A 111 -9.58 32.23 -9.69
CA TYR A 111 -9.05 31.56 -8.51
C TYR A 111 -10.12 31.23 -7.46
N LYS A 112 -11.11 32.14 -7.27
CA LYS A 112 -12.22 31.92 -6.33
C LYS A 112 -13.05 30.68 -6.65
N HIS A 113 -13.06 30.24 -7.90
CA HIS A 113 -13.83 29.10 -8.39
C HIS A 113 -13.04 27.78 -8.48
N ARG A 114 -11.75 27.79 -8.16
CA ARG A 114 -10.92 26.59 -8.04
C ARG A 114 -11.46 25.64 -6.98
N GLY A 115 -11.56 24.35 -7.31
CA GLY A 115 -12.11 23.28 -6.48
C GLY A 115 -11.11 22.72 -5.47
N ILE A 116 -11.37 21.48 -5.04
CA ILE A 116 -10.57 20.78 -4.02
C ILE A 116 -9.14 20.48 -4.51
N ILE A 117 -8.95 19.95 -5.72
CA ILE A 117 -7.62 19.56 -6.23
C ILE A 117 -6.64 20.74 -6.24
N PRO A 118 -6.92 21.85 -6.96
CA PRO A 118 -5.96 22.96 -7.00
C PRO A 118 -5.69 23.57 -5.62
N ARG A 119 -6.67 23.59 -4.71
CA ARG A 119 -6.47 24.08 -3.33
C ARG A 119 -5.64 23.11 -2.48
N ALA A 120 -5.79 21.81 -2.70
CA ALA A 120 -4.97 20.78 -2.05
C ALA A 120 -3.51 20.88 -2.48
N VAL A 121 -3.27 21.04 -3.79
CA VAL A 121 -1.93 21.29 -4.34
C VAL A 121 -1.31 22.52 -3.69
N GLN A 122 -2.03 23.65 -3.69
CA GLN A 122 -1.54 24.88 -3.06
C GLN A 122 -1.24 24.70 -1.56
N GLN A 123 -2.10 24.02 -0.80
CA GLN A 123 -1.84 23.78 0.62
C GLN A 123 -0.58 22.93 0.83
N VAL A 124 -0.37 21.91 -0.01
CA VAL A 124 0.84 21.08 0.05
C VAL A 124 2.07 21.94 -0.21
N PHE A 125 2.12 22.68 -1.32
CA PHE A 125 3.30 23.51 -1.65
C PHE A 125 3.53 24.66 -0.68
N ARG A 126 2.47 25.22 -0.08
CA ARG A 126 2.61 26.16 1.04
C ARG A 126 3.29 25.49 2.24
N ALA A 127 2.96 24.25 2.56
CA ALA A 127 3.62 23.51 3.62
C ALA A 127 5.09 23.22 3.30
N ILE A 128 5.43 22.96 2.02
CA ILE A 128 6.82 22.83 1.57
C ILE A 128 7.59 24.12 1.83
N ALA A 129 7.04 25.26 1.41
CA ALA A 129 7.67 26.57 1.59
C ALA A 129 7.87 26.95 3.07
N CYS A 130 6.96 26.54 3.95
CA CYS A 130 7.07 26.78 5.39
C CYS A 130 7.90 25.72 6.15
N SER A 131 8.30 24.62 5.51
CA SER A 131 9.05 23.54 6.15
C SER A 131 10.53 23.88 6.27
N VAL A 132 11.01 24.00 7.50
CA VAL A 132 12.43 24.26 7.81
C VAL A 132 13.20 22.97 8.12
N ASP A 133 12.57 22.00 8.77
CA ASP A 133 13.22 20.79 9.30
C ASP A 133 13.04 19.55 8.43
N SER A 134 12.25 19.63 7.36
CA SER A 134 11.97 18.48 6.48
C SER A 134 12.09 18.82 5.00
N PHE A 135 12.59 17.86 4.21
CA PHE A 135 12.47 17.83 2.76
C PHE A 135 11.16 17.14 2.39
N ILE A 136 10.33 17.81 1.60
CA ILE A 136 9.06 17.27 1.13
C ILE A 136 9.14 17.13 -0.38
N THR A 137 8.99 15.90 -0.88
CA THR A 137 8.94 15.58 -2.31
C THR A 137 7.51 15.24 -2.68
N VAL A 138 7.05 15.80 -3.80
CA VAL A 138 5.69 15.59 -4.31
C VAL A 138 5.75 14.93 -5.67
N ARG A 139 4.89 13.92 -5.85
CA ARG A 139 4.67 13.26 -7.14
C ARG A 139 3.18 13.18 -7.45
N ILE A 140 2.82 13.18 -8.72
CA ILE A 140 1.42 13.18 -9.18
C ILE A 140 1.18 12.03 -10.16
N SER A 141 0.00 11.41 -10.05
CA SER A 141 -0.56 10.55 -11.10
C SER A 141 -2.02 10.93 -11.36
N TYR A 142 -2.50 10.65 -12.57
CA TYR A 142 -3.90 10.91 -12.91
C TYR A 142 -4.48 9.74 -13.72
N LEU A 143 -5.38 9.00 -13.10
CA LEU A 143 -5.96 7.78 -13.64
C LEU A 143 -7.42 8.01 -14.03
N GLU A 144 -7.80 7.62 -15.24
CA GLU A 144 -9.19 7.44 -15.67
C GLU A 144 -9.56 5.95 -15.67
N ILE A 145 -10.73 5.62 -15.13
CA ILE A 145 -11.35 4.31 -15.25
C ILE A 145 -12.64 4.48 -16.07
N TYR A 146 -12.63 3.94 -17.29
CA TYR A 146 -13.78 3.97 -18.19
C TYR A 146 -14.05 2.57 -18.73
N ASN A 147 -15.30 2.10 -18.59
CA ASN A 147 -15.73 0.79 -19.10
C ASN A 147 -14.80 -0.38 -18.66
N GLU A 148 -14.41 -0.41 -17.37
CA GLU A 148 -13.47 -1.38 -16.77
C GLU A 148 -12.05 -1.39 -17.37
N THR A 149 -11.71 -0.37 -18.16
CA THR A 149 -10.37 -0.13 -18.69
C THR A 149 -9.70 0.99 -17.92
N LEU A 150 -8.42 0.81 -17.60
CA LEU A 150 -7.55 1.81 -16.98
C LEU A 150 -6.93 2.67 -18.09
N CYS A 151 -6.91 3.98 -17.90
CA CYS A 151 -6.29 4.94 -18.83
C CYS A 151 -5.45 5.94 -18.01
N ASP A 152 -4.18 6.07 -18.37
CA ASP A 152 -3.28 7.05 -17.77
C ASP A 152 -3.45 8.39 -18.50
N LEU A 153 -3.93 9.41 -17.78
CA LEU A 153 -4.19 10.73 -18.36
C LEU A 153 -2.92 11.58 -18.51
N LEU A 154 -1.78 11.15 -17.97
CA LEU A 154 -0.49 11.84 -18.04
C LEU A 154 0.58 11.03 -18.79
N SER A 155 0.18 9.97 -19.51
CA SER A 155 1.14 9.21 -20.31
C SER A 155 1.59 10.05 -21.52
N THR A 156 2.89 10.32 -21.58
CA THR A 156 3.54 10.92 -22.76
C THR A 156 3.74 9.91 -23.90
N THR A 157 3.56 8.61 -23.63
CA THR A 157 3.85 7.56 -24.60
C THR A 157 2.55 7.04 -25.22
N THR A 158 2.45 7.16 -26.55
CA THR A 158 1.36 6.60 -27.37
C THR A 158 1.47 5.09 -27.58
N SER A 159 2.47 4.42 -26.98
CA SER A 159 2.63 2.97 -27.11
C SER A 159 1.62 2.23 -26.24
N ASN A 160 0.67 1.57 -26.90
CA ASN A 160 -0.31 0.65 -26.35
C ASN A 160 0.29 -0.61 -25.66
N ASP A 161 1.58 -0.61 -25.32
CA ASP A 161 2.33 -1.84 -24.99
C ASP A 161 2.55 -2.06 -23.48
N MET A 162 2.20 -1.08 -22.63
CA MET A 162 2.20 -1.28 -21.18
C MET A 162 0.77 -1.55 -20.68
N GLN A 163 0.41 -2.82 -20.60
CA GLN A 163 -0.89 -3.23 -20.04
C GLN A 163 -0.95 -2.85 -18.56
N MET A 164 -1.80 -1.86 -18.23
CA MET A 164 -2.02 -1.46 -16.85
C MET A 164 -2.78 -2.54 -16.07
N ALA A 165 -2.32 -2.79 -14.85
CA ALA A 165 -2.92 -3.79 -13.97
C ALA A 165 -2.91 -3.32 -12.51
N ILE A 166 -3.98 -3.65 -11.78
CA ILE A 166 -4.08 -3.36 -10.34
C ILE A 166 -3.38 -4.49 -9.59
N VAL A 167 -2.44 -4.13 -8.71
CA VAL A 167 -1.63 -5.06 -7.93
C VAL A 167 -1.90 -4.85 -6.44
N ASP A 168 -2.15 -5.96 -5.73
CA ASP A 168 -2.25 -6.00 -4.27
C ASP A 168 -0.85 -6.24 -3.69
N CYS A 169 -0.34 -5.32 -2.88
CA CYS A 169 0.90 -5.49 -2.13
C CYS A 169 0.68 -5.31 -0.61
N PRO A 170 1.62 -5.78 0.24
CA PRO A 170 1.53 -5.58 1.69
C PRO A 170 1.41 -4.10 2.10
N GLN A 171 1.96 -3.19 1.30
CA GLN A 171 1.92 -1.74 1.51
C GLN A 171 0.62 -1.08 1.00
N GLY A 172 -0.25 -1.82 0.32
CA GLY A 172 -1.51 -1.35 -0.25
C GLY A 172 -1.67 -1.69 -1.73
N VAL A 173 -2.71 -1.14 -2.34
CA VAL A 173 -3.03 -1.29 -3.75
C VAL A 173 -2.39 -0.19 -4.58
N TYR A 174 -1.82 -0.56 -5.73
CA TYR A 174 -1.33 0.36 -6.75
C TYR A 174 -1.63 -0.15 -8.17
N VAL A 175 -1.47 0.73 -9.15
CA VAL A 175 -1.66 0.42 -10.57
C VAL A 175 -0.29 0.31 -11.24
N LYS A 176 0.10 -0.91 -11.62
CA LYS A 176 1.30 -1.15 -12.42
C LYS A 176 1.10 -0.54 -13.80
N GLY A 177 2.09 0.23 -14.27
CA GLY A 177 2.08 0.90 -15.56
C GLY A 177 1.45 2.31 -15.54
N LEU A 178 0.92 2.77 -14.40
CA LEU A 178 0.49 4.16 -14.24
C LEU A 178 1.71 5.06 -14.06
N SER A 179 1.83 6.11 -14.87
CA SER A 179 2.90 7.11 -14.76
C SER A 179 2.77 7.90 -13.45
N ILE A 180 3.93 8.20 -12.85
CA ILE A 180 4.05 8.97 -11.63
C ILE A 180 5.11 10.05 -11.89
N HIS A 181 4.67 11.29 -11.96
CA HIS A 181 5.48 12.43 -12.35
C HIS A 181 5.94 13.22 -11.12
N SER A 182 7.23 13.54 -11.04
CA SER A 182 7.76 14.42 -9.99
C SER A 182 7.48 15.87 -10.35
N VAL A 183 7.12 16.68 -9.35
CA VAL A 183 6.83 18.11 -9.53
C VAL A 183 7.65 18.95 -8.57
N SER A 184 8.16 20.09 -9.05
CA SER A 184 9.07 20.94 -8.27
C SER A 184 8.34 22.06 -7.54
N ASP A 185 7.26 22.56 -8.13
CA ASP A 185 6.47 23.66 -7.59
C ASP A 185 4.95 23.50 -7.86
N GLU A 186 4.17 24.47 -7.35
CA GLU A 186 2.72 24.50 -7.50
C GLU A 186 2.29 24.58 -8.97
N GLU A 187 3.05 25.29 -9.81
CA GLU A 187 2.72 25.52 -11.22
C GLU A 187 2.85 24.22 -12.02
N ASP A 188 3.95 23.48 -11.84
CA ASP A 188 4.16 22.15 -12.42
C ASP A 188 2.99 21.20 -12.10
N ALA A 189 2.58 21.17 -10.83
CA ALA A 189 1.49 20.32 -10.37
C ALA A 189 0.13 20.69 -10.97
N LEU A 190 -0.15 21.99 -11.10
CA LEU A 190 -1.37 22.47 -11.75
C LEU A 190 -1.34 22.23 -13.27
N ASN A 191 -0.18 22.34 -13.90
CA ASN A 191 -0.01 22.04 -15.33
C ASN A 191 -0.37 20.58 -15.64
N LEU A 192 0.09 19.62 -14.83
CA LEU A 192 -0.31 18.21 -14.97
C LEU A 192 -1.82 18.01 -14.78
N LEU A 193 -2.46 18.73 -13.85
CA LEU A 193 -3.92 18.68 -13.70
C LEU A 193 -4.63 19.14 -14.98
N PHE A 194 -4.20 20.26 -15.57
CA PHE A 194 -4.80 20.80 -16.80
C PHE A 194 -4.52 19.94 -18.02
N GLU A 195 -3.31 19.38 -18.12
CA GLU A 195 -2.93 18.43 -19.17
C GLU A 195 -3.84 17.20 -19.12
N GLY A 196 -3.98 16.56 -17.96
CA GLY A 196 -4.84 15.39 -17.83
C GLY A 196 -6.32 15.68 -18.09
N GLU A 197 -6.81 16.87 -17.71
CA GLU A 197 -8.17 17.31 -18.04
C GLU A 197 -8.35 17.51 -19.55
N THR A 198 -7.34 18.08 -20.22
CA THR A 198 -7.34 18.26 -21.67
C THR A 198 -7.32 16.91 -22.38
N ASN A 199 -6.47 15.98 -21.94
CA ASN A 199 -6.39 14.62 -22.47
C ASN A 199 -7.72 13.87 -22.29
N ARG A 200 -8.40 14.07 -21.16
CA ARG A 200 -9.74 13.54 -20.90
C ARG A 200 -10.76 14.05 -21.92
N VAL A 201 -10.80 15.36 -22.17
CA VAL A 201 -11.71 15.97 -23.15
C VAL A 201 -11.41 15.49 -24.58
N ILE A 202 -10.14 15.39 -24.96
CA ILE A 202 -9.73 14.87 -26.28
C ILE A 202 -10.16 13.42 -26.47
N ALA A 203 -10.00 12.59 -25.43
CA ALA A 203 -10.46 11.20 -25.43
C ALA A 203 -12.00 11.10 -25.52
N GLU A 204 -12.74 12.06 -24.96
CA GLU A 204 -14.19 12.19 -25.11
C GLU A 204 -14.59 12.28 -26.59
N HIS A 205 -14.01 13.25 -27.29
CA HIS A 205 -14.31 13.50 -28.70
C HIS A 205 -13.82 12.39 -29.64
N SER A 206 -12.64 11.82 -29.38
CA SER A 206 -12.02 10.84 -30.29
C SER A 206 -12.61 9.43 -30.17
N LEU A 207 -13.06 9.05 -28.97
CA LEU A 207 -13.53 7.68 -28.67
C LEU A 207 -15.05 7.57 -28.47
N ASN A 208 -15.81 8.66 -28.68
CA ASN A 208 -17.21 8.78 -28.26
C ASN A 208 -17.39 8.39 -26.78
N LYS A 209 -16.36 8.66 -25.95
CA LYS A 209 -16.49 8.54 -24.50
C LYS A 209 -17.42 9.65 -24.03
N ASN A 210 -17.99 9.49 -22.84
CA ASN A 210 -18.75 10.56 -22.18
C ASN A 210 -18.09 10.78 -20.82
N SER A 211 -17.63 12.00 -20.55
CA SER A 211 -16.92 12.33 -19.30
C SER A 211 -17.77 12.12 -18.05
N SER A 212 -19.10 12.17 -18.17
CA SER A 212 -20.02 11.82 -17.08
C SER A 212 -20.01 10.33 -16.70
N ARG A 213 -19.32 9.51 -17.48
CA ARG A 213 -19.33 8.05 -17.43
C ARG A 213 -17.97 7.44 -17.12
N SER A 214 -16.94 8.23 -16.88
CA SER A 214 -15.66 7.74 -16.38
C SER A 214 -15.43 8.19 -14.93
N HIS A 215 -14.60 7.43 -14.21
CA HIS A 215 -14.14 7.81 -12.88
C HIS A 215 -12.72 8.32 -13.00
N CYS A 216 -12.44 9.47 -12.41
CA CYS A 216 -11.12 10.09 -12.44
C CYS A 216 -10.52 10.09 -11.03
N ILE A 217 -9.25 9.69 -10.92
CA ILE A 217 -8.51 9.60 -9.66
C ILE A 217 -7.21 10.37 -9.82
N PHE A 218 -7.17 11.58 -9.28
CA PHE A 218 -5.97 12.40 -9.19
C PHE A 218 -5.26 12.09 -7.87
N THR A 219 -4.02 11.64 -7.92
CA THR A 219 -3.28 11.23 -6.72
C THR A 219 -2.08 12.12 -6.49
N ILE A 220 -1.99 12.70 -5.29
CA ILE A 220 -0.82 13.43 -4.81
C ILE A 220 -0.07 12.49 -3.86
N TYR A 221 1.14 12.08 -4.24
CA TYR A 221 2.05 11.33 -3.38
C TYR A 221 2.95 12.33 -2.67
N ILE A 222 3.05 12.20 -1.35
CA ILE A 222 3.87 13.06 -0.51
C ILE A 222 4.88 12.19 0.22
N GLU A 223 6.13 12.58 0.12
CA GLU A 223 7.25 11.94 0.79
C GLU A 223 7.97 12.98 1.65
N VAL A 224 8.05 12.75 2.95
CA VAL A 224 8.65 13.67 3.92
C VAL A 224 9.87 13.00 4.54
N ARG A 225 11.04 13.64 4.38
CA ARG A 225 12.31 13.21 4.95
C ARG A 225 12.84 14.27 5.91
N SER A 226 13.35 13.86 7.07
CA SER A 226 13.97 14.79 8.04
C SER A 226 15.25 15.41 7.46
N ARG A 227 15.48 16.71 7.67
CA ARG A 227 16.73 17.39 7.32
C ARG A 227 17.83 17.16 8.35
N VAL A 228 17.44 16.99 9.62
CA VAL A 228 18.37 16.76 10.71
C VAL A 228 18.69 15.27 10.76
N ARG A 229 19.81 14.88 10.13
CA ARG A 229 20.29 13.50 10.15
C ARG A 229 20.91 13.16 11.50
N VAL A 230 20.09 12.89 12.50
CA VAL A 230 20.53 12.07 13.63
C VAL A 230 20.44 10.61 13.19
N LEU A 231 21.42 9.78 13.57
CA LEU A 231 21.51 8.34 13.26
C LEU A 231 20.20 7.56 13.55
N SER A 232 19.33 8.08 14.41
CA SER A 232 18.04 7.51 14.81
C SER A 232 16.83 7.95 13.96
N ASP A 233 16.98 8.91 13.02
CA ASP A 233 15.87 9.53 12.30
C ASP A 233 15.97 9.44 10.77
N ILE A 234 16.42 8.29 10.24
CA ILE A 234 16.33 7.91 8.81
C ILE A 234 14.89 7.49 8.45
N ARG A 235 13.90 8.13 9.06
CA ARG A 235 12.49 7.83 8.83
C ARG A 235 12.02 8.64 7.64
N CYS A 236 11.50 7.93 6.64
CA CYS A 236 10.83 8.51 5.50
C CYS A 236 9.32 8.31 5.69
N ILE A 237 8.58 9.41 5.82
CA ILE A 237 7.14 9.39 6.00
C ILE A 237 6.49 9.50 4.63
N ASN A 238 5.65 8.52 4.28
CA ASN A 238 4.97 8.47 2.99
C ASN A 238 3.47 8.63 3.18
N SER A 239 2.83 9.33 2.26
CA SER A 239 1.37 9.37 2.17
C SER A 239 0.91 9.57 0.74
N LYS A 240 -0.36 9.21 0.50
CA LYS A 240 -1.06 9.51 -0.75
C LYS A 240 -2.40 10.19 -0.44
N ILE A 241 -2.74 11.21 -1.24
CA ILE A 241 -4.04 11.86 -1.26
C ILE A 241 -4.72 11.48 -2.58
N ASN A 242 -5.78 10.67 -2.51
CA ASN A 242 -6.59 10.34 -3.68
C ASN A 242 -7.77 11.31 -3.76
N LEU A 243 -7.89 12.03 -4.87
CA LEU A 243 -8.94 13.00 -5.15
C LEU A 243 -9.77 12.46 -6.32
N ILE A 244 -10.97 11.97 -6.00
CA ILE A 244 -11.77 11.13 -6.90
C ILE A 244 -13.03 11.86 -7.37
N ASP A 245 -13.17 12.01 -8.68
CA ASP A 245 -14.41 12.42 -9.35
C ASP A 245 -15.09 11.17 -9.94
N LEU A 246 -16.12 10.66 -9.29
CA LEU A 246 -16.83 9.47 -9.75
C LEU A 246 -17.75 9.79 -10.93
N ALA A 247 -18.11 8.76 -11.71
CA ALA A 247 -19.15 8.86 -12.73
C ALA A 247 -20.53 9.21 -12.14
N GLY A 248 -21.46 9.61 -13.01
CA GLY A 248 -22.86 9.85 -12.67
C GLY A 248 -23.55 8.63 -12.04
N SER A 249 -24.28 8.84 -10.95
CA SER A 249 -25.01 7.79 -10.22
C SER A 249 -26.44 7.54 -10.73
N GLU A 250 -26.89 8.25 -11.77
CA GLU A 250 -28.27 8.16 -12.26
C GLU A 250 -28.60 6.82 -12.92
N ARG A 251 -29.87 6.41 -12.77
CA ARG A 251 -30.36 5.13 -13.32
C ARG A 251 -30.68 5.23 -14.81
N LEU A 252 -30.31 4.17 -15.54
CA LEU A 252 -30.50 4.04 -16.99
C LEU A 252 -31.94 4.09 -17.47
N SER A 253 -32.91 3.74 -16.61
CA SER A 253 -34.32 3.71 -16.98
C SER A 253 -34.88 5.08 -17.36
N LYS A 254 -34.18 6.18 -17.03
CA LYS A 254 -34.55 7.55 -17.43
C LYS A 254 -33.86 8.03 -18.71
N THR A 255 -32.81 7.35 -19.16
CA THR A 255 -32.11 7.68 -20.41
C THR A 255 -32.69 6.84 -21.54
N ARG A 256 -33.40 7.46 -22.49
CA ARG A 256 -33.86 6.81 -23.75
C ARG A 256 -32.67 6.52 -24.67
N SER A 257 -31.77 5.66 -24.21
CA SER A 257 -30.55 5.30 -24.92
C SER A 257 -30.74 3.96 -25.62
N GLU A 258 -30.50 3.89 -26.93
CA GLU A 258 -30.57 2.66 -27.72
C GLU A 258 -29.16 2.13 -28.06
N GLY A 259 -29.01 0.82 -28.29
CA GLY A 259 -27.79 0.22 -28.86
C GLY A 259 -26.55 0.18 -27.94
N ARG A 260 -25.37 0.56 -28.48
CA ARG A 260 -24.06 0.52 -27.77
C ARG A 260 -24.07 1.31 -26.45
N VAL A 261 -24.87 2.37 -26.39
CA VAL A 261 -25.05 3.23 -25.22
C VAL A 261 -25.65 2.46 -24.04
N LEU A 262 -26.53 1.48 -24.27
CA LEU A 262 -27.08 0.62 -23.20
C LEU A 262 -26.02 -0.30 -22.58
N LYS A 263 -25.14 -0.89 -23.40
CA LYS A 263 -24.05 -1.76 -22.90
C LYS A 263 -23.06 -0.95 -22.07
N GLU A 264 -22.65 0.21 -22.57
CA GLU A 264 -21.77 1.14 -21.86
C GLU A 264 -22.38 1.58 -20.52
N ALA A 265 -23.64 2.01 -20.56
CA ALA A 265 -24.35 2.49 -19.39
C ALA A 265 -24.62 1.37 -18.34
N ALA A 266 -24.69 0.11 -18.77
CA ALA A 266 -24.70 -1.05 -17.88
C ALA A 266 -23.36 -1.24 -17.14
N TYR A 267 -22.20 -0.96 -17.78
CA TYR A 267 -20.88 -1.09 -17.14
C TYR A 267 -20.58 0.03 -16.14
N ILE A 268 -21.06 1.25 -16.37
CA ILE A 268 -20.87 2.36 -15.42
C ILE A 268 -21.64 2.11 -14.14
N ASN A 269 -22.91 1.73 -14.29
CA ASN A 269 -23.73 1.29 -13.16
C ASN A 269 -23.15 0.06 -12.49
N LYS A 270 -22.45 -0.83 -13.22
CA LYS A 270 -21.78 -1.99 -12.63
C LYS A 270 -20.72 -1.57 -11.61
N SER A 271 -19.81 -0.64 -11.95
CA SER A 271 -18.77 -0.17 -11.04
C SER A 271 -19.34 0.50 -9.77
N LEU A 272 -20.35 1.38 -9.92
CA LEU A 272 -21.02 2.03 -8.78
C LEU A 272 -21.90 1.06 -7.98
N SER A 273 -22.53 0.08 -8.62
CA SER A 273 -23.30 -0.96 -7.92
C SER A 273 -22.41 -1.87 -7.08
N PHE A 274 -21.23 -2.23 -7.58
CA PHE A 274 -20.26 -2.98 -6.79
C PHE A 274 -19.68 -2.15 -5.65
N LEU A 275 -19.47 -0.84 -5.87
CA LEU A 275 -19.12 0.07 -4.80
C LEU A 275 -20.18 0.06 -3.69
N GLU A 276 -21.47 0.15 -4.05
CA GLU A 276 -22.57 0.02 -3.09
C GLU A 276 -22.60 -1.32 -2.35
N GLN A 277 -22.37 -2.43 -3.06
CA GLN A 277 -22.32 -3.75 -2.45
C GLN A 277 -21.17 -3.89 -1.46
N ILE A 278 -20.02 -3.30 -1.76
CA ILE A 278 -18.85 -3.29 -0.89
C ILE A 278 -19.11 -2.45 0.35
N ILE A 279 -19.78 -1.31 0.23
CA ILE A 279 -20.15 -0.48 1.39
C ILE A 279 -21.02 -1.27 2.36
N ILE A 280 -22.03 -1.98 1.85
CA ILE A 280 -22.91 -2.82 2.67
C ILE A 280 -22.11 -3.99 3.27
N ALA A 281 -21.22 -4.61 2.49
CA ALA A 281 -20.39 -5.71 2.96
C ALA A 281 -19.41 -5.29 4.05
N LEU A 282 -18.77 -4.12 3.94
CA LEU A 282 -17.85 -3.57 4.93
C LEU A 282 -18.56 -3.16 6.22
N ALA A 283 -19.83 -2.78 6.14
CA ALA A 283 -20.64 -2.45 7.30
C ALA A 283 -21.13 -3.69 8.08
N ASP A 284 -21.02 -4.90 7.51
CA ASP A 284 -21.41 -6.14 8.16
C ASP A 284 -20.20 -6.80 8.85
N PRO A 285 -20.09 -6.76 10.19
CA PRO A 285 -18.95 -7.32 10.91
C PRO A 285 -18.87 -8.85 10.81
N LYS A 286 -19.93 -9.53 10.37
CA LYS A 286 -19.95 -10.99 10.18
C LYS A 286 -19.35 -11.44 8.86
N ARG A 287 -19.12 -10.50 7.94
CA ARG A 287 -18.71 -10.82 6.58
C ARG A 287 -17.19 -10.78 6.43
N GLU A 288 -16.58 -11.95 6.33
CA GLU A 288 -15.12 -12.07 6.18
C GLU A 288 -14.61 -11.64 4.80
N HIS A 289 -15.35 -11.99 3.73
CA HIS A 289 -14.92 -11.71 2.36
C HIS A 289 -15.64 -10.49 1.74
N ILE A 290 -14.85 -9.47 1.41
CA ILE A 290 -15.27 -8.25 0.71
C ILE A 290 -14.85 -8.30 -0.76
N PRO A 291 -15.78 -8.21 -1.72
CA PRO A 291 -15.51 -8.51 -3.13
C PRO A 291 -14.90 -7.32 -3.91
N PHE A 292 -13.80 -6.73 -3.40
CA PHE A 292 -13.14 -5.58 -4.04
C PHE A 292 -12.71 -5.80 -5.49
N ARG A 293 -12.47 -7.05 -5.89
CA ARG A 293 -11.99 -7.42 -7.24
C ARG A 293 -13.08 -7.44 -8.32
N GLN A 294 -14.35 -7.18 -7.98
CA GLN A 294 -15.47 -7.24 -8.94
C GLN A 294 -15.49 -6.10 -9.96
N SER A 295 -14.85 -4.96 -9.65
CA SER A 295 -14.60 -3.88 -10.60
C SER A 295 -13.22 -3.28 -10.39
N LYS A 296 -12.66 -2.66 -11.43
CA LYS A 296 -11.39 -1.93 -11.33
C LYS A 296 -11.47 -0.78 -10.34
N LEU A 297 -12.58 -0.04 -10.34
CA LEU A 297 -12.81 1.05 -9.39
C LEU A 297 -12.71 0.56 -7.94
N THR A 298 -13.47 -0.47 -7.60
CA THR A 298 -13.51 -0.99 -6.24
C THR A 298 -12.16 -1.60 -5.83
N HIS A 299 -11.43 -2.18 -6.77
CA HIS A 299 -10.12 -2.74 -6.49
C HIS A 299 -9.10 -1.64 -6.18
N VAL A 300 -9.07 -0.55 -6.95
CA VAL A 300 -8.24 0.63 -6.64
C VAL A 300 -8.63 1.26 -5.29
N LEU A 301 -9.93 1.29 -4.96
CA LEU A 301 -10.43 1.91 -3.73
C LEU A 301 -10.34 1.01 -2.48
N LYS A 302 -9.80 -0.19 -2.59
CA LYS A 302 -9.69 -1.14 -1.47
C LYS A 302 -9.07 -0.51 -0.21
N ASP A 303 -7.94 0.18 -0.37
CA ASP A 303 -7.26 0.86 0.75
C ASP A 303 -8.06 2.05 1.29
N SER A 304 -8.87 2.69 0.45
CA SER A 304 -9.64 3.89 0.80
C SER A 304 -10.87 3.57 1.63
N LEU A 305 -11.52 2.42 1.40
CA LEU A 305 -12.80 2.09 2.02
C LEU A 305 -12.66 1.14 3.20
N GLY A 306 -11.74 0.18 3.17
CA GLY A 306 -11.59 -0.81 4.24
C GLY A 306 -10.17 -0.88 4.82
N GLY A 307 -9.35 0.15 4.59
CA GLY A 307 -7.92 0.10 4.85
C GLY A 307 -7.39 1.25 5.70
N LYS A 308 -6.09 1.51 5.50
CA LYS A 308 -5.30 2.49 6.27
C LYS A 308 -5.41 3.89 5.68
N CYS A 309 -6.62 4.45 5.63
CA CYS A 309 -6.89 5.72 4.97
C CYS A 309 -7.94 6.56 5.72
N ASN A 310 -7.73 7.87 5.80
CA ASN A 310 -8.77 8.82 6.19
C ASN A 310 -9.65 9.10 4.96
N THR A 311 -10.95 8.80 5.04
CA THR A 311 -11.83 8.92 3.87
C THR A 311 -12.97 9.89 4.11
N VAL A 312 -13.21 10.73 3.10
CA VAL A 312 -14.28 11.73 3.06
C VAL A 312 -15.08 11.56 1.78
N LEU A 313 -16.40 11.46 1.92
CA LEU A 313 -17.34 11.52 0.83
C LEU A 313 -17.95 12.93 0.75
N VAL A 314 -18.03 13.49 -0.46
CA VAL A 314 -18.85 14.66 -0.76
C VAL A 314 -19.97 14.22 -1.71
N ALA A 315 -21.18 14.08 -1.20
CA ALA A 315 -22.36 13.76 -1.97
C ALA A 315 -22.95 15.03 -2.59
N ASN A 316 -22.76 15.19 -3.90
CA ASN A 316 -23.30 16.28 -4.70
C ASN A 316 -24.76 16.01 -5.06
N ILE A 317 -25.65 16.94 -4.73
CA ILE A 317 -27.09 16.83 -5.02
C ILE A 317 -27.62 18.05 -5.75
N CYS A 318 -28.71 17.86 -6.52
CA CYS A 318 -29.47 18.93 -7.14
C CYS A 318 -30.66 19.30 -6.24
N GLY A 319 -30.81 20.58 -5.93
CA GLY A 319 -31.89 21.07 -5.06
C GLY A 319 -33.27 21.20 -5.72
N GLU A 320 -33.44 20.72 -6.95
CA GLU A 320 -34.67 20.91 -7.74
C GLU A 320 -35.58 19.67 -7.65
N ALA A 321 -36.90 19.90 -7.66
CA ALA A 321 -37.89 18.83 -7.48
C ALA A 321 -37.80 17.73 -8.55
N LEU A 322 -37.40 18.08 -9.78
CA LEU A 322 -37.20 17.14 -10.88
C LEU A 322 -36.16 16.05 -10.56
N HIS A 323 -35.19 16.38 -9.70
CA HIS A 323 -34.06 15.52 -9.34
C HIS A 323 -34.21 14.86 -7.96
N VAL A 324 -35.39 14.92 -7.34
CA VAL A 324 -35.58 14.45 -5.96
C VAL A 324 -35.27 12.96 -5.78
N GLU A 325 -35.63 12.11 -6.73
CA GLU A 325 -35.39 10.66 -6.63
C GLU A 325 -33.89 10.31 -6.69
N GLU A 326 -33.10 11.04 -7.51
CA GLU A 326 -31.64 10.85 -7.57
C GLU A 326 -30.93 11.46 -6.36
N THR A 327 -31.45 12.59 -5.86
CA THR A 327 -31.02 13.22 -4.61
C THR A 327 -31.22 12.26 -3.43
N LEU A 328 -32.39 11.61 -3.35
CA LEU A 328 -32.69 10.59 -2.35
C LEU A 328 -31.72 9.40 -2.45
N SER A 329 -31.39 8.95 -3.67
CA SER A 329 -30.40 7.88 -3.88
C SER A 329 -29.03 8.29 -3.35
N SER A 330 -28.60 9.52 -3.63
CA SER A 330 -27.30 10.07 -3.19
C SER A 330 -27.21 10.22 -1.67
N LEU A 331 -28.30 10.65 -1.01
CA LEU A 331 -28.35 10.75 0.45
C LEU A 331 -28.33 9.39 1.14
N ARG A 332 -29.02 8.39 0.57
CA ARG A 332 -28.94 7.00 1.04
C ARG A 332 -27.54 6.43 0.87
N PHE A 333 -26.87 6.71 -0.25
CA PHE A 333 -25.47 6.33 -0.45
C PHE A 333 -24.56 6.96 0.60
N ALA A 334 -24.68 8.28 0.82
CA ALA A 334 -23.89 9.00 1.82
C ALA A 334 -24.10 8.47 3.24
N THR A 335 -25.34 8.12 3.59
CA THR A 335 -25.67 7.54 4.89
C THR A 335 -25.03 6.17 5.07
N ARG A 336 -25.08 5.31 4.05
CA ARG A 336 -24.44 3.98 4.07
C ARG A 336 -22.91 4.09 4.18
N MET A 337 -22.30 5.06 3.49
CA MET A 337 -20.87 5.31 3.57
C MET A 337 -20.37 5.58 5.00
N LYS A 338 -21.17 6.26 5.83
CA LYS A 338 -20.82 6.53 7.25
C LYS A 338 -20.76 5.27 8.13
N TRP A 339 -21.28 4.14 7.67
CA TRP A 339 -21.22 2.87 8.40
C TRP A 339 -19.84 2.21 8.32
N ILE A 340 -19.03 2.62 7.35
CA ILE A 340 -17.68 2.13 7.15
C ILE A 340 -16.74 2.71 8.22
N THR A 341 -15.94 1.84 8.81
CA THR A 341 -14.80 2.20 9.66
C THR A 341 -13.48 1.95 8.92
N THR A 342 -12.51 2.83 9.14
CA THR A 342 -11.14 2.73 8.63
C THR A 342 -10.13 2.83 9.77
N GLU A 343 -8.91 2.33 9.55
CA GLU A 343 -7.83 2.33 10.54
C GLU A 343 -6.63 3.15 10.02
N PRO A 344 -6.76 4.49 9.94
CA PRO A 344 -5.69 5.33 9.41
C PRO A 344 -4.44 5.25 10.30
N VAL A 345 -3.30 4.97 9.69
CA VAL A 345 -1.98 4.94 10.34
C VAL A 345 -0.98 5.80 9.58
N VAL A 346 0.03 6.28 10.28
CA VAL A 346 1.17 6.98 9.68
C VAL A 346 2.02 5.95 8.94
N ASN A 347 2.26 6.15 7.64
CA ASN A 347 3.13 5.24 6.89
C ASN A 347 4.58 5.70 7.04
N VAL A 348 5.33 4.98 7.87
CA VAL A 348 6.77 5.17 8.05
C VAL A 348 7.49 4.08 7.27
N THR A 349 8.43 4.51 6.44
CA THR A 349 9.37 3.65 5.73
C THR A 349 10.79 4.01 6.15
N TYR A 350 11.69 3.05 6.03
CA TYR A 350 13.11 3.23 6.31
C TYR A 350 13.86 3.05 5.00
N ASP A 351 14.70 4.02 4.66
CA ASP A 351 15.58 3.89 3.50
C ASP A 351 16.67 2.87 3.84
N SER A 352 16.50 1.62 3.37
CA SER A 352 17.39 0.53 3.71
C SER A 352 18.82 0.76 3.20
N GLU A 353 18.99 1.40 2.04
CA GLU A 353 20.31 1.66 1.48
C GLU A 353 21.04 2.76 2.25
N GLU A 354 20.34 3.84 2.59
CA GLU A 354 20.90 4.90 3.42
C GLU A 354 21.19 4.40 4.84
N THR A 355 20.32 3.56 5.40
CA THR A 355 20.54 2.93 6.71
C THR A 355 21.78 2.05 6.69
N VAL A 356 21.96 1.22 5.66
CA VAL A 356 23.15 0.36 5.52
C VAL A 356 24.42 1.21 5.42
N LYS A 357 24.45 2.23 4.54
CA LYS A 357 25.62 3.12 4.41
C LYS A 357 25.97 3.82 5.72
N THR A 358 24.95 4.24 6.45
CA THR A 358 25.14 4.93 7.73
C THR A 358 25.68 3.99 8.80
N LEU A 359 25.14 2.76 8.90
CA LEU A 359 25.65 1.72 9.80
C LEU A 359 27.07 1.29 9.44
N GLU A 360 27.40 1.17 8.15
CA GLU A 360 28.76 0.86 7.69
C GLU A 360 29.76 1.93 8.13
N LYS A 361 29.39 3.21 8.04
CA LYS A 361 30.21 4.33 8.51
C LYS A 361 30.42 4.28 10.02
N GLU A 362 29.37 4.01 10.79
CA GLU A 362 29.45 3.89 12.25
C GLU A 362 30.34 2.70 12.68
N ILE A 363 30.18 1.55 12.02
CA ILE A 363 31.03 0.38 12.24
C ILE A 363 32.49 0.72 11.94
N SER A 364 32.76 1.54 10.93
CA SER A 364 34.12 1.99 10.60
C SER A 364 34.71 2.87 11.71
N LEU A 365 33.94 3.85 12.20
CA LEU A 365 34.36 4.75 13.29
C LEU A 365 34.60 3.98 14.59
N LEU A 366 33.66 3.12 14.99
CA LEU A 366 33.81 2.29 16.19
C LEU A 366 35.03 1.36 16.10
N LYS A 367 35.33 0.80 14.91
CA LYS A 367 36.55 0.02 14.69
C LYS A 367 37.82 0.85 14.85
N GLN A 368 37.81 2.11 14.40
CA GLN A 368 38.94 3.03 14.57
C GLN A 368 39.14 3.40 16.04
N GLU A 369 38.06 3.72 16.77
CA GLU A 369 38.13 4.00 18.21
C GLU A 369 38.66 2.80 18.99
N LEU A 370 38.17 1.58 18.70
CA LEU A 370 38.67 0.35 19.31
C LEU A 370 40.15 0.11 19.00
N ALA A 371 40.58 0.34 17.76
CA ALA A 371 41.99 0.22 17.39
C ALA A 371 42.87 1.25 18.12
N MET A 372 42.39 2.48 18.30
CA MET A 372 43.09 3.52 19.05
C MET A 372 43.17 3.16 20.54
N HIS A 373 42.07 2.70 21.13
CA HIS A 373 42.02 2.23 22.51
C HIS A 373 42.99 1.05 22.74
N ASP A 374 42.99 0.05 21.85
CA ASP A 374 43.89 -1.09 21.96
C ASP A 374 45.36 -0.69 21.79
N SER A 375 45.67 0.26 20.92
CA SER A 375 47.03 0.81 20.81
C SER A 375 47.48 1.50 22.11
N LEU A 376 46.58 2.19 22.81
CA LEU A 376 46.88 2.87 24.07
C LEU A 376 47.06 1.89 25.25
N VAL A 377 46.46 0.70 25.16
CA VAL A 377 46.54 -0.36 26.19
C VAL A 377 47.62 -1.42 25.85
N ASN A 378 48.52 -1.15 24.89
CA ASN A 378 49.54 -2.09 24.39
C ASN A 378 48.95 -3.43 23.87
N ARG A 379 47.71 -3.41 23.34
CA ARG A 379 47.06 -4.51 22.60
C ARG A 379 47.15 -4.28 21.08
N SER A 380 48.29 -3.81 20.59
CA SER A 380 48.51 -3.39 19.19
C SER A 380 48.36 -4.49 18.12
N LEU A 381 48.09 -5.75 18.51
CA LEU A 381 47.94 -6.90 17.62
C LEU A 381 46.48 -7.21 17.23
N VAL A 382 45.50 -6.46 17.73
CA VAL A 382 44.08 -6.72 17.46
C VAL A 382 43.60 -5.98 16.21
N THR A 383 43.50 -6.70 15.08
CA THR A 383 42.94 -6.17 13.83
C THR A 383 41.46 -6.50 13.70
N TYR A 384 40.63 -5.47 13.51
CA TYR A 384 39.16 -5.60 13.40
C TYR A 384 38.63 -5.84 11.97
N GLY A 385 39.52 -6.12 11.02
CA GLY A 385 39.21 -6.52 9.64
C GLY A 385 38.93 -8.02 9.48
N PRO A 386 38.49 -8.47 8.30
CA PRO A 386 38.42 -9.90 7.98
C PRO A 386 39.79 -10.57 8.20
N LEU A 387 39.80 -11.84 8.63
CA LEU A 387 41.05 -12.60 8.73
C LEU A 387 41.65 -12.74 7.33
N THR A 388 42.94 -12.44 7.20
CA THR A 388 43.66 -12.63 5.93
C THR A 388 43.91 -14.11 5.68
N ASP A 389 44.13 -14.51 4.43
CA ASP A 389 44.45 -15.91 4.09
C ASP A 389 45.67 -16.44 4.85
N VAL A 390 46.64 -15.56 5.13
CA VAL A 390 47.82 -15.88 5.94
C VAL A 390 47.44 -16.19 7.39
N GLN A 391 46.56 -15.37 7.99
CA GLN A 391 46.08 -15.61 9.36
C GLN A 391 45.25 -16.89 9.46
N VAL A 392 44.41 -17.17 8.46
CA VAL A 392 43.65 -18.43 8.39
C VAL A 392 44.59 -19.63 8.24
N ALA A 393 45.63 -19.53 7.41
CA ALA A 393 46.62 -20.59 7.24
C ALA A 393 47.42 -20.84 8.52
N GLU A 394 47.77 -19.79 9.27
CA GLU A 394 48.46 -19.91 10.56
C GLU A 394 47.56 -20.60 11.60
N ILE A 395 46.29 -20.19 11.72
CA ILE A 395 45.32 -20.86 12.58
C ILE A 395 45.20 -22.34 12.22
N LYS A 396 45.12 -22.66 10.93
CA LYS A 396 45.06 -24.04 10.45
C LYS A 396 46.32 -24.82 10.83
N SER A 397 47.50 -24.21 10.70
CA SER A 397 48.80 -24.80 11.08
C SER A 397 48.86 -25.10 12.57
N GLN A 398 48.45 -24.15 13.42
CA GLN A 398 48.38 -24.34 14.87
C GLN A 398 47.42 -25.46 15.26
N ILE A 399 46.24 -25.53 14.63
CA ILE A 399 45.29 -26.63 14.88
C ILE A 399 45.89 -27.99 14.52
N HIS A 400 46.63 -28.10 13.41
CA HIS A 400 47.30 -29.36 13.06
C HIS A 400 48.37 -29.74 14.07
N LYS A 401 49.17 -28.77 14.52
CA LYS A 401 50.18 -28.99 15.57
C LYS A 401 49.53 -29.42 16.89
N TYR A 402 48.42 -28.80 17.27
CA TYR A 402 47.65 -29.13 18.47
C TYR A 402 47.11 -30.56 18.40
N LEU A 403 46.48 -30.92 17.28
CA LEU A 403 45.97 -32.28 17.06
C LEU A 403 47.09 -33.35 17.02
N GLN A 404 48.31 -32.96 16.64
CA GLN A 404 49.50 -33.83 16.66
C GLN A 404 50.19 -33.88 18.03
N GLY A 405 49.69 -33.13 19.03
CA GLY A 405 50.32 -33.03 20.36
C GLY A 405 51.63 -32.23 20.37
N ALA A 406 51.93 -31.47 19.31
CA ALA A 406 53.12 -30.64 19.23
C ALA A 406 52.99 -29.30 19.98
N ILE A 407 51.75 -28.89 20.30
CA ILE A 407 51.43 -27.74 21.16
C ILE A 407 50.25 -28.10 22.07
N ASP A 408 50.27 -27.60 23.31
CA ASP A 408 49.23 -27.88 24.32
C ASP A 408 48.04 -26.92 24.25
N GLU A 409 48.21 -25.74 23.66
CA GLU A 409 47.19 -24.70 23.57
C GLU A 409 47.26 -23.97 22.22
N ILE A 410 46.12 -23.48 21.73
CA ILE A 410 46.01 -22.64 20.54
C ILE A 410 45.91 -21.19 21.00
N ASP A 411 46.77 -20.32 20.47
CA ASP A 411 46.76 -18.90 20.84
C ASP A 411 45.57 -18.19 20.18
N ILE A 412 44.73 -17.58 21.01
CA ILE A 412 43.49 -16.91 20.59
C ILE A 412 43.47 -15.50 21.16
N MET A 413 43.61 -14.52 20.28
CA MET A 413 43.60 -13.10 20.63
C MET A 413 42.21 -12.47 20.53
N ASN A 414 41.29 -13.02 19.73
CA ASN A 414 39.96 -12.44 19.55
C ASN A 414 38.87 -13.46 19.19
N PHE A 415 37.60 -13.04 19.32
CA PHE A 415 36.44 -13.89 19.07
C PHE A 415 36.32 -14.37 17.61
N ARG A 416 36.92 -13.68 16.63
CA ARG A 416 36.91 -14.12 15.23
C ARG A 416 37.85 -15.30 15.02
N GLN A 417 39.00 -15.30 15.69
CA GLN A 417 39.90 -16.46 15.71
C GLN A 417 39.21 -17.66 16.36
N VAL A 418 38.41 -17.47 17.42
CA VAL A 418 37.57 -18.55 17.98
C VAL A 418 36.65 -19.16 16.92
N GLN A 419 35.91 -18.32 16.19
CA GLN A 419 35.00 -18.78 15.14
C GLN A 419 35.72 -19.54 14.03
N GLU A 420 36.86 -19.02 13.55
CA GLU A 420 37.65 -19.68 12.51
C GLU A 420 38.28 -20.98 13.02
N VAL A 421 38.77 -21.02 14.26
CA VAL A 421 39.29 -22.24 14.90
C VAL A 421 38.22 -23.33 14.92
N PHE A 422 37.01 -23.03 15.41
CA PHE A 422 35.91 -24.01 15.40
C PHE A 422 35.52 -24.46 13.99
N LYS A 423 35.53 -23.54 13.02
CA LYS A 423 35.26 -23.87 11.62
C LYS A 423 36.31 -24.82 11.04
N GLN A 424 37.59 -24.58 11.32
CA GLN A 424 38.69 -25.46 10.88
C GLN A 424 38.61 -26.83 11.55
N PHE A 425 38.37 -26.92 12.86
CA PHE A 425 38.12 -28.19 13.54
C PHE A 425 36.95 -28.96 12.91
N LYS A 426 35.84 -28.29 12.61
CA LYS A 426 34.69 -28.91 11.96
C LYS A 426 35.02 -29.45 10.57
N LEU A 427 35.86 -28.75 9.80
CA LEU A 427 36.33 -29.22 8.50
C LEU A 427 37.20 -30.48 8.64
N ILE A 428 38.14 -30.49 9.59
CA ILE A 428 39.02 -31.63 9.86
C ILE A 428 38.21 -32.85 10.29
N VAL A 429 37.26 -32.69 11.21
CA VAL A 429 36.38 -33.79 11.65
C VAL A 429 35.59 -34.36 10.49
N ARG A 430 34.98 -33.51 9.64
CA ARG A 430 34.25 -33.97 8.45
C ARG A 430 35.13 -34.69 7.45
N GLN A 431 36.36 -34.23 7.27
CA GLN A 431 37.32 -34.89 6.40
C GLN A 431 37.69 -36.29 6.95
N GLN A 432 37.98 -36.39 8.24
CA GLN A 432 38.26 -37.67 8.89
C GLN A 432 37.05 -38.61 8.84
N GLU A 433 35.83 -38.11 9.07
CA GLU A 433 34.59 -38.88 8.93
C GLU A 433 34.46 -39.46 7.52
N GLY A 434 34.71 -38.65 6.48
CA GLY A 434 34.67 -39.08 5.08
C GLY A 434 35.76 -40.10 4.75
N GLU A 435 36.98 -39.94 5.26
CA GLU A 435 38.07 -40.90 5.08
C GLU A 435 37.76 -42.24 5.75
N VAL A 436 37.24 -42.21 6.98
CA VAL A 436 36.81 -43.41 7.71
C VAL A 436 35.66 -44.08 6.97
N GLU A 437 34.67 -43.33 6.50
CA GLU A 437 33.56 -43.87 5.73
C GLU A 437 34.06 -44.53 4.43
N THR A 438 34.97 -43.89 3.71
CA THR A 438 35.56 -44.44 2.48
C THR A 438 36.34 -45.74 2.76
N ARG A 439 37.13 -45.78 3.85
CA ARG A 439 37.83 -47.00 4.30
C ARG A 439 36.86 -48.10 4.72
N LEU A 440 35.72 -47.75 5.29
CA LEU A 440 34.68 -48.71 5.66
C LEU A 440 33.96 -49.24 4.42
N ARG A 441 33.64 -48.39 3.44
CA ARG A 441 32.99 -48.77 2.17
C ARG A 441 33.88 -49.66 1.31
N SER A 442 35.20 -49.54 1.41
CA SER A 442 36.13 -50.43 0.69
C SER A 442 36.27 -51.82 1.33
N LYS A 443 36.05 -51.94 2.64
CA LYS A 443 36.11 -53.22 3.38
C LYS A 443 34.76 -53.89 3.58
N TYR A 444 33.67 -53.11 3.58
CA TYR A 444 32.32 -53.54 3.92
C TYR A 444 31.29 -52.89 2.99
N ILE A 445 30.26 -53.64 2.63
CA ILE A 445 29.07 -53.07 1.98
C ILE A 445 28.30 -52.31 3.05
N LEU A 446 28.42 -50.97 3.05
CA LEU A 446 27.66 -50.11 3.94
C LEU A 446 26.27 -49.87 3.34
N ILE A 447 25.24 -50.21 4.10
CA ILE A 447 23.84 -50.04 3.71
C ILE A 447 23.21 -49.01 4.65
N ASP A 448 22.55 -48.00 4.08
CA ASP A 448 21.79 -47.02 4.85
C ASP A 448 20.64 -47.72 5.58
N LYS A 449 20.48 -47.42 6.88
CA LYS A 449 19.42 -48.04 7.70
C LYS A 449 18.01 -47.70 7.25
N ASN A 450 17.85 -46.59 6.50
CA ASN A 450 16.55 -46.17 5.99
C ASN A 450 16.25 -46.70 4.59
N ASP A 451 17.19 -47.40 3.95
CA ASP A 451 17.00 -48.01 2.64
C ASP A 451 16.64 -49.50 2.78
N PHE A 452 15.37 -49.74 3.13
CA PHE A 452 14.82 -51.07 3.40
C PHE A 452 14.93 -52.02 2.19
N ALA A 453 14.92 -51.50 0.96
CA ALA A 453 15.04 -52.30 -0.26
C ALA A 453 16.45 -52.90 -0.39
N THR A 454 17.47 -52.09 -0.13
CA THR A 454 18.88 -52.51 -0.20
C THR A 454 19.26 -53.44 0.96
N ILE A 455 18.66 -53.24 2.15
CA ILE A 455 18.78 -54.16 3.30
C ILE A 455 18.20 -55.54 2.96
N ALA A 456 17.00 -55.60 2.38
CA ALA A 456 16.36 -56.86 2.01
C ALA A 456 17.13 -57.62 0.91
N ALA A 457 17.71 -56.91 -0.06
CA ALA A 457 18.56 -57.48 -1.09
C ALA A 457 19.86 -58.07 -0.52
N ALA A 458 20.52 -57.36 0.40
CA ALA A 458 21.75 -57.84 1.04
C ALA A 458 21.51 -59.03 1.98
N GLN A 459 20.38 -59.08 2.71
CA GLN A 459 20.01 -60.24 3.53
C GLN A 459 19.79 -61.51 2.69
N LYS A 460 19.24 -61.39 1.47
CA LYS A 460 19.13 -62.51 0.52
C LYS A 460 20.49 -63.03 0.04
N VAL A 461 21.47 -62.15 -0.15
CA VAL A 461 22.83 -62.53 -0.57
C VAL A 461 23.64 -63.14 0.59
N MET A 462 23.40 -62.71 1.84
CA MET A 462 24.11 -63.23 3.02
C MET A 462 23.67 -64.63 3.47
N ALA A 463 22.55 -65.15 2.98
CA ALA A 463 22.12 -66.53 3.23
C ALA A 463 23.09 -67.60 2.66
N GLY A 464 24.10 -67.20 1.88
CA GLY A 464 25.08 -68.11 1.29
C GLY A 464 26.54 -68.00 1.77
N LYS A 465 26.96 -66.93 2.46
CA LYS A 465 28.37 -66.77 2.92
C LYS A 465 28.46 -65.93 4.20
N GLN A 466 29.02 -66.52 5.28
CA GLN A 466 29.37 -65.81 6.51
C GLN A 466 30.41 -64.70 6.23
N LYS A 467 29.98 -63.43 6.28
CA LYS A 467 30.88 -62.31 6.59
C LYS A 467 30.20 -61.38 7.60
N ASN A 468 30.94 -61.06 8.67
CA ASN A 468 30.52 -60.25 9.80
C ASN A 468 29.95 -58.89 9.38
N THR A 469 28.67 -58.64 9.68
CA THR A 469 28.04 -57.33 9.57
C THR A 469 28.04 -56.65 10.95
N ARG A 470 28.57 -55.42 11.02
CA ARG A 470 28.53 -54.57 12.23
C ARG A 470 27.88 -53.23 11.90
N SER A 471 27.10 -52.70 12.83
CA SER A 471 26.39 -51.42 12.68
C SER A 471 27.34 -50.21 12.74
N LEU A 472 27.11 -49.22 11.87
CA LEU A 472 27.85 -47.95 11.75
C LEU A 472 28.14 -47.24 13.09
N LYS A 473 27.17 -47.15 14.01
CA LYS A 473 27.38 -46.50 15.33
C LYS A 473 28.31 -47.29 16.26
N GLY A 474 28.42 -48.61 16.09
CA GLY A 474 29.31 -49.47 16.87
C GLY A 474 30.76 -49.41 16.42
N LEU A 475 30.99 -49.26 15.11
CA LEU A 475 32.32 -49.09 14.51
C LEU A 475 32.88 -47.68 14.71
N PHE A 476 32.04 -46.64 14.62
CA PHE A 476 32.44 -45.26 14.93
C PHE A 476 32.89 -45.10 16.39
N LYS A 477 32.13 -45.66 17.35
CA LYS A 477 32.49 -45.63 18.79
C LYS A 477 33.75 -46.44 19.13
N SER A 478 34.06 -47.51 18.39
CA SER A 478 35.26 -48.31 18.63
C SER A 478 36.51 -47.70 18.01
N SER A 479 36.42 -47.10 16.81
CA SER A 479 37.57 -46.48 16.13
C SER A 479 37.99 -45.16 16.78
N LEU A 480 37.03 -44.33 17.23
CA LEU A 480 37.33 -43.09 17.98
C LEU A 480 37.91 -43.35 19.38
N ARG A 481 37.75 -44.56 19.95
CA ARG A 481 38.33 -44.92 21.26
C ARG A 481 39.77 -45.41 21.17
N THR A 482 40.20 -45.93 20.03
CA THR A 482 41.58 -46.42 19.85
C THR A 482 42.58 -45.31 19.53
N ASP A 483 42.13 -44.20 18.93
CA ASP A 483 43.02 -43.08 18.56
C ASP A 483 43.16 -42.00 19.65
N PHE A 484 42.48 -42.15 20.80
CA PHE A 484 42.56 -41.23 21.96
C PHE A 484 43.32 -41.81 23.16
N ASN A 485 43.96 -42.98 23.01
CA ASN A 485 44.63 -43.71 24.11
C ASN A 485 46.04 -44.20 23.74
N THR A 486 46.74 -43.39 22.95
CA THR A 486 48.20 -43.34 22.75
C THR A 486 48.54 -41.89 22.48
#